data_AF-A0A916RMC5-F1
#
_entry.id   AF-A0A916RMC5-F1
#
_cell.length_a   1.000
_cell.length_b   1.000
_cell.length_c   1.000
_cell.angle_alpha   90.00
_cell.angle_beta   90.00
_cell.angle_gamma   90.00
#
_symmetry.space_group_name_H-M   'P 1'
#
loop_
_entity.id
_entity.type
_entity.pdbx_description
1 polymer ?
#
loop_
_entity_poly.entity_id
_entity_poly.type
_entity_poly.pdbx_seq_one_letter_code
_entity_poly.pdbx_strand_id
1 'polypeptide(L)'
;MEQTNTYTYFGIESNGQIVSRGLVAYERGIFNPEDITNLLGIQPFQSWNKGDRSKNGREYLFSSWDAEKSDIERLDVGAQILDTIKNLKNKIPLLNQIKEQYDVNFVIMVVQYIRGDEQPHIYMNKEIIEFCYLTDTIINFDTYIDHLDDELAISE
;
A
#
# COMPACT_ATOMS: atom_id res chain seq x y z
N MET A 1 10.32 24.36 -2.19
CA MET A 1 10.81 23.54 -1.07
C MET A 1 9.79 22.43 -0.91
N GLU A 2 10.20 21.16 -0.99
CA GLU A 2 9.29 20.03 -0.77
C GLU A 2 8.99 19.94 0.73
N GLN A 3 7.70 19.93 1.08
CA GLN A 3 7.20 19.82 2.46
C GLN A 3 7.12 18.36 2.90
N THR A 4 7.06 18.08 4.21
CA THR A 4 6.72 16.72 4.66
C THR A 4 5.42 16.28 4.02
N ASN A 5 5.45 15.10 3.40
CA ASN A 5 4.28 14.52 2.76
C ASN A 5 4.02 13.11 3.29
N THR A 6 2.75 12.80 3.51
CA THR A 6 2.29 11.44 3.78
C THR A 6 1.23 11.11 2.74
N TYR A 7 1.32 9.93 2.15
CA TYR A 7 0.19 9.35 1.43
C TYR A 7 -0.06 7.92 1.90
N THR A 8 -1.30 7.47 1.72
CA THR A 8 -1.70 6.11 2.04
C THR A 8 -2.42 5.47 0.87
N TYR A 9 -2.40 4.15 0.77
CA TYR A 9 -3.21 3.41 -0.20
C TYR A 9 -3.48 1.99 0.28
N PHE A 10 -4.43 1.31 -0.35
CA PHE A 10 -4.73 -0.10 -0.09
C PHE A 10 -4.19 -0.96 -1.23
N GLY A 11 -3.39 -1.96 -0.88
CA GLY A 11 -2.79 -2.92 -1.79
C GLY A 11 -3.32 -4.33 -1.57
N ILE A 12 -3.48 -5.06 -2.66
CA ILE A 12 -3.69 -6.51 -2.70
C ILE A 12 -2.49 -7.10 -3.45
N GLU A 13 -1.67 -7.86 -2.74
CA GLU A 13 -0.43 -8.41 -3.26
C GLU A 13 -0.41 -9.94 -3.15
N SER A 14 0.14 -10.63 -4.15
CA SER A 14 0.37 -12.07 -4.03
C SER A 14 1.21 -12.41 -2.80
N ASN A 15 0.84 -13.46 -2.08
CA ASN A 15 1.80 -14.11 -1.19
C ASN A 15 2.88 -14.85 -1.98
N GLY A 16 4.04 -14.97 -1.36
CA GLY A 16 5.19 -15.58 -2.01
C GLY A 16 6.42 -15.68 -1.12
N GLN A 17 7.54 -15.96 -1.78
CA GLN A 17 8.86 -16.00 -1.16
C GLN A 17 9.73 -14.86 -1.68
N ILE A 18 10.49 -14.24 -0.78
CA ILE A 18 11.51 -13.26 -1.18
C ILE A 18 12.77 -14.04 -1.57
N VAL A 19 13.21 -13.86 -2.80
CA VAL A 19 14.48 -14.38 -3.32
C VAL A 19 15.37 -13.23 -3.80
N SER A 20 16.55 -13.52 -4.34
CA SER A 20 17.50 -12.50 -4.82
C SER A 20 16.93 -11.54 -5.88
N ARG A 21 15.87 -11.96 -6.60
CA ARG A 21 15.16 -11.16 -7.61
C ARG A 21 13.95 -10.39 -7.06
N GLY A 22 13.68 -10.46 -5.75
CA GLY A 22 12.50 -9.90 -5.11
C GLY A 22 11.45 -10.96 -4.77
N LEU A 23 10.21 -10.52 -4.55
CA LEU A 23 9.07 -11.39 -4.29
C LEU A 23 8.74 -12.26 -5.50
N VAL A 24 8.60 -13.56 -5.28
CA VAL A 24 8.08 -14.52 -6.26
C VAL A 24 6.81 -15.12 -5.69
N ALA A 25 5.69 -14.92 -6.38
CA ALA A 25 4.39 -15.41 -5.93
C ALA A 25 4.33 -16.94 -5.87
N TYR A 26 3.60 -17.45 -4.87
CA TYR A 26 3.09 -18.82 -4.93
C TYR A 26 1.98 -18.92 -5.97
N GLU A 27 1.76 -20.11 -6.52
CA GLU A 27 0.78 -20.32 -7.59
C GLU A 27 -0.63 -19.84 -7.20
N ARG A 28 -1.04 -20.12 -5.95
CA ARG A 28 -2.33 -19.65 -5.42
C ARG A 28 -2.44 -18.15 -5.22
N GLY A 29 -1.31 -17.43 -5.20
CA GLY A 29 -1.29 -15.97 -5.07
C GLY A 29 -1.38 -15.24 -6.41
N ILE A 30 -1.35 -15.96 -7.53
CA ILE A 30 -1.47 -15.36 -8.85
C ILE A 30 -2.95 -15.05 -9.13
N PHE A 31 -3.24 -13.78 -9.37
CA PHE A 31 -4.56 -13.29 -9.74
C PHE A 31 -4.47 -12.31 -10.91
N ASN A 32 -5.60 -12.11 -11.60
CA ASN A 32 -5.75 -11.06 -12.61
C ASN A 32 -6.29 -9.78 -11.95
N PRO A 33 -5.57 -8.65 -11.98
CA PRO A 33 -6.06 -7.39 -11.42
C PRO A 33 -7.39 -6.89 -12.00
N GLU A 34 -7.75 -7.29 -13.23
CA GLU A 34 -9.05 -6.96 -13.82
C GLU A 34 -10.20 -7.67 -13.09
N ASP A 35 -10.00 -8.92 -12.65
CA ASP A 35 -11.00 -9.66 -11.88
C ASP A 35 -11.26 -8.97 -10.52
N ILE A 36 -10.20 -8.50 -9.86
CA ILE A 36 -10.28 -7.73 -8.62
C ILE A 36 -11.01 -6.40 -8.84
N THR A 37 -10.68 -5.70 -9.92
CA THR A 37 -11.32 -4.44 -10.32
C THR A 37 -12.82 -4.63 -10.54
N ASN A 38 -13.21 -5.67 -11.25
CA ASN A 38 -14.61 -5.99 -11.54
C ASN A 38 -15.38 -6.40 -10.27
N LEU A 39 -14.75 -7.21 -9.40
CA LEU A 39 -15.36 -7.67 -8.16
C LEU A 39 -15.60 -6.52 -7.18
N LEU A 40 -14.58 -5.67 -6.98
CA LEU A 40 -14.67 -4.56 -6.04
C LEU A 40 -15.38 -3.34 -6.64
N GLY A 41 -15.42 -3.19 -7.96
CA GLY A 41 -15.93 -1.99 -8.60
C GLY A 41 -15.11 -0.74 -8.26
N ILE A 42 -13.81 -0.92 -8.00
CA ILE A 42 -12.84 0.14 -7.68
C ILE A 42 -11.77 0.12 -8.78
N GLN A 43 -11.37 1.29 -9.27
CA GLN A 43 -10.27 1.38 -10.24
C GLN A 43 -8.94 1.51 -9.49
N PRO A 44 -7.96 0.64 -9.75
CA PRO A 44 -6.62 0.80 -9.19
C PRO A 44 -5.90 1.97 -9.85
N PHE A 45 -5.03 2.65 -9.12
CA PHE A 45 -4.08 3.60 -9.73
C PHE A 45 -2.84 2.87 -10.25
N GLN A 46 -2.58 1.66 -9.77
CA GLN A 46 -1.48 0.82 -10.20
C GLN A 46 -1.85 -0.66 -10.07
N SER A 47 -1.53 -1.45 -11.09
CA SER A 47 -1.70 -2.91 -11.04
C SER A 47 -0.81 -3.59 -12.08
N TRP A 48 -0.54 -4.87 -11.87
CA TRP A 48 0.13 -5.73 -12.84
C TRP A 48 -0.18 -7.20 -12.58
N ASN A 49 -0.14 -8.00 -13.65
CA ASN A 49 -0.12 -9.45 -13.56
C ASN A 49 1.32 -9.95 -13.37
N LYS A 50 1.47 -11.12 -12.73
CA LYS A 50 2.69 -11.90 -12.90
C LYS A 50 2.92 -12.17 -14.38
N GLY A 51 4.13 -11.89 -14.87
CA GLY A 51 4.48 -12.02 -16.29
C GLY A 51 4.49 -10.69 -17.05
N ASP A 52 3.85 -9.64 -16.52
CA ASP A 52 3.87 -8.32 -17.15
C ASP A 52 5.27 -7.72 -17.11
N ARG A 53 5.60 -6.92 -18.13
CA ARG A 53 6.88 -6.21 -18.20
C ARG A 53 6.77 -4.87 -17.50
N SER A 54 7.61 -4.66 -16.49
CA SER A 54 7.80 -3.36 -15.86
C SER A 54 8.49 -2.36 -16.79
N LYS A 55 8.48 -1.07 -16.40
CA LYS A 55 9.11 0.03 -17.16
C LYS A 55 10.61 -0.17 -17.44
N ASN A 56 11.31 -0.93 -16.60
CA ASN A 56 12.73 -1.24 -16.77
C ASN A 56 12.99 -2.51 -17.59
N GLY A 57 11.94 -3.12 -18.16
CA GLY A 57 12.01 -4.32 -18.99
C GLY A 57 12.06 -5.64 -18.20
N ARG A 58 12.09 -5.61 -16.86
CA ARG A 58 12.01 -6.82 -16.03
C ARG A 58 10.57 -7.29 -15.91
N GLU A 59 10.40 -8.59 -15.86
CA GLU A 59 9.13 -9.25 -15.63
C GLU A 59 8.73 -9.18 -14.14
N TYR A 60 7.46 -8.88 -13.87
CA TYR A 60 6.89 -9.01 -12.53
C TYR A 60 6.72 -10.49 -12.17
N LEU A 61 7.21 -10.88 -11.00
CA LEU A 61 7.18 -12.27 -10.54
C LEU A 61 5.99 -12.57 -9.61
N PHE A 62 5.05 -11.62 -9.51
CA PHE A 62 3.84 -11.65 -8.69
C PHE A 62 2.78 -10.71 -9.27
N SER A 63 1.54 -10.82 -8.82
CA SER A 63 0.45 -9.91 -9.17
C SER A 63 0.25 -8.85 -8.07
N SER A 64 -0.09 -7.63 -8.47
CA SER A 64 -0.45 -6.55 -7.54
C SER A 64 -1.65 -5.75 -8.04
N TRP A 65 -2.39 -5.19 -7.08
CA TRP A 65 -3.50 -4.27 -7.31
C TRP A 65 -3.50 -3.22 -6.18
N ASP A 66 -3.26 -1.96 -6.54
CA ASP A 66 -3.14 -0.84 -5.60
C ASP A 66 -4.17 0.25 -5.92
N ALA A 67 -4.98 0.61 -4.93
CA ALA A 67 -6.10 1.53 -5.09
C ALA A 67 -6.34 2.42 -3.86
N GLU A 68 -7.39 3.25 -3.95
CA GLU A 68 -7.86 4.11 -2.86
C GLU A 68 -6.75 5.00 -2.27
N LYS A 69 -5.86 5.50 -3.15
CA LYS A 69 -4.78 6.39 -2.73
C LYS A 69 -5.34 7.68 -2.11
N SER A 70 -4.93 7.99 -0.89
CA SER A 70 -5.14 9.27 -0.25
C SER A 70 -3.80 10.02 -0.19
N ASP A 71 -3.65 11.04 -1.03
CA ASP A 71 -2.47 11.90 -1.14
C ASP A 71 -2.90 13.35 -0.88
N ILE A 72 -3.49 13.55 0.30
CA ILE A 72 -3.97 14.84 0.78
C ILE A 72 -2.85 15.40 1.65
N GLU A 73 -2.52 16.67 1.47
CA GLU A 73 -1.50 17.36 2.25
C GLU A 73 -1.95 17.49 3.72
N ARG A 74 -1.65 16.46 4.51
CA ARG A 74 -1.99 16.38 5.94
C ARG A 74 -0.94 15.55 6.68
N LEU A 75 -0.65 15.96 7.90
CA LEU A 75 0.23 15.22 8.82
C LEU A 75 -0.55 14.24 9.72
N ASP A 76 -1.86 14.13 9.55
CA ASP A 76 -2.72 13.21 10.30
C ASP A 76 -2.87 11.88 9.55
N VAL A 77 -2.02 10.92 9.91
CA VAL A 77 -1.93 9.60 9.26
C VAL A 77 -3.20 8.78 9.53
N GLY A 78 -3.73 8.83 10.75
CA GLY A 78 -4.93 8.07 11.10
C GLY A 78 -6.13 8.51 10.26
N ALA A 79 -6.32 9.81 10.07
CA ALA A 79 -7.38 10.32 9.22
C ALA A 79 -7.15 10.01 7.73
N GLN A 80 -5.90 9.94 7.27
CA GLN A 80 -5.57 9.56 5.89
C GLN A 80 -5.86 8.08 5.59
N ILE A 81 -5.60 7.20 6.58
CA ILE A 81 -6.01 5.79 6.52
C ILE A 81 -7.54 5.68 6.44
N LEU A 82 -8.29 6.46 7.23
CA LEU A 82 -9.75 6.48 7.14
C LEU A 82 -10.24 6.87 5.74
N ASP A 83 -9.58 7.83 5.09
CA ASP A 83 -9.88 8.21 3.71
C ASP A 83 -9.62 7.07 2.72
N THR A 84 -8.59 6.24 2.97
CA THR A 84 -8.23 5.08 2.15
C THR A 84 -9.26 3.95 2.28
N ILE A 85 -9.71 3.65 3.51
CA ILE A 85 -10.61 2.52 3.74
C ILE A 85 -12.09 2.87 3.52
N LYS A 86 -12.43 4.15 3.30
CA LYS A 86 -13.83 4.62 3.25
C LYS A 86 -14.73 3.81 2.30
N ASN A 87 -14.23 3.49 1.11
CA ASN A 87 -14.93 2.74 0.06
C ASN A 87 -14.74 1.21 0.17
N LEU A 88 -13.83 0.76 1.04
CA LEU A 88 -13.52 -0.65 1.25
C LEU A 88 -14.33 -1.26 2.39
N LYS A 89 -14.75 -0.47 3.37
CA LYS A 89 -15.54 -0.95 4.53
C LYS A 89 -16.83 -1.67 4.14
N ASN A 90 -17.56 -1.19 3.15
CA ASN A 90 -18.77 -1.86 2.65
C ASN A 90 -18.46 -3.02 1.68
N LYS A 91 -17.19 -3.32 1.43
CA LYS A 91 -16.71 -4.40 0.56
C LYS A 91 -15.98 -5.51 1.33
N ILE A 92 -15.97 -5.47 2.67
CA ILE A 92 -15.35 -6.51 3.51
C ILE A 92 -15.76 -7.94 3.09
N PRO A 93 -17.03 -8.27 2.80
CA PRO A 93 -17.39 -9.61 2.33
C PRO A 93 -16.70 -10.00 1.00
N LEU A 94 -16.55 -9.05 0.08
CA LEU A 94 -15.88 -9.26 -1.21
C LEU A 94 -14.36 -9.38 -1.05
N LEU A 95 -13.78 -8.59 -0.15
CA LEU A 95 -12.37 -8.71 0.24
C LEU A 95 -12.08 -10.10 0.83
N ASN A 96 -12.96 -10.61 1.69
CA ASN A 96 -12.80 -11.94 2.25
C ASN A 96 -12.96 -13.04 1.18
N GLN A 97 -13.85 -12.86 0.20
CA GLN A 97 -13.93 -13.75 -0.97
C GLN A 97 -12.61 -13.78 -1.76
N ILE A 98 -11.93 -12.64 -1.92
CA ILE A 98 -10.61 -12.60 -2.59
C ILE A 98 -9.59 -13.46 -1.82
N LYS A 99 -9.54 -13.37 -0.48
CA LYS A 99 -8.64 -14.20 0.34
C LYS A 99 -8.99 -15.70 0.33
N GLU A 100 -10.26 -16.05 0.14
CA GLU A 100 -10.66 -17.45 -0.03
C GLU A 100 -10.18 -18.01 -1.37
N GLN A 101 -10.29 -17.18 -2.42
CA GLN A 101 -9.94 -17.55 -3.79
C GLN A 101 -8.41 -17.57 -4.00
N TYR A 102 -7.69 -16.60 -3.44
CA TYR A 102 -6.28 -16.38 -3.69
C TYR A 102 -5.47 -16.29 -2.40
N ASP A 103 -4.23 -16.78 -2.46
CA ASP A 103 -3.25 -16.60 -1.39
C ASP A 103 -2.62 -15.20 -1.53
N VAL A 104 -3.26 -14.19 -0.92
CA VAL A 104 -2.86 -12.79 -1.02
C VAL A 104 -2.79 -12.11 0.34
N ASN A 105 -1.97 -11.06 0.42
CA ASN A 105 -1.97 -10.13 1.53
C ASN A 105 -2.71 -8.86 1.17
N PHE A 106 -3.42 -8.32 2.15
CA PHE A 106 -3.94 -6.97 2.08
C PHE A 106 -3.04 -6.07 2.92
N VAL A 107 -2.70 -4.91 2.37
CA VAL A 107 -1.84 -3.94 3.03
C VAL A 107 -2.43 -2.54 2.92
N ILE A 108 -2.46 -1.82 4.03
CA ILE A 108 -2.56 -0.36 4.01
C ILE A 108 -1.13 0.15 4.05
N MET A 109 -0.66 0.67 2.92
CA MET A 109 0.66 1.26 2.82
C MET A 109 0.57 2.71 3.28
N VAL A 110 1.46 3.11 4.18
CA VAL A 110 1.66 4.48 4.64
C VAL A 110 3.05 4.90 4.22
N VAL A 111 3.16 5.83 3.27
CA VAL A 111 4.44 6.32 2.77
C VAL A 111 4.65 7.74 3.26
N GLN A 112 5.75 7.96 3.97
CA GLN A 112 6.07 9.22 4.63
C GLN A 112 7.41 9.75 4.14
N TYR A 113 7.41 11.00 3.70
CA TYR A 113 8.62 11.77 3.41
C TYR A 113 8.70 12.87 4.46
N ILE A 114 9.51 12.67 5.50
CA ILE A 114 9.67 13.60 6.61
C ILE A 114 10.86 14.51 6.34
N ARG A 115 10.65 15.82 6.42
CA ARG A 115 11.70 16.84 6.27
C ARG A 115 11.96 17.54 7.61
N GLY A 116 13.22 17.58 8.02
CA GLY A 116 13.63 18.21 9.28
C GLY A 116 12.95 17.57 10.49
N ASP A 117 12.39 18.39 11.38
CA ASP A 117 11.83 17.97 12.66
C ASP A 117 10.30 17.78 12.65
N GLU A 118 9.66 17.80 11.47
CA GLU A 118 8.21 17.61 11.38
C GLU A 118 7.80 16.19 11.81
N GLN A 119 6.73 16.08 12.61
CA GLN A 119 6.28 14.81 13.16
C GLN A 119 4.83 14.53 12.74
N PRO A 120 4.60 13.58 11.82
CA PRO A 120 3.26 13.12 11.51
C PRO A 120 2.56 12.56 12.76
N HIS A 121 1.29 12.94 12.95
CA HIS A 121 0.44 12.40 13.99
C HIS A 121 -0.05 11.00 13.57
N ILE A 122 0.49 9.97 14.23
CA ILE A 122 0.19 8.57 13.94
C ILE A 122 -0.68 7.99 15.05
N TYR A 123 -1.85 7.49 14.68
CA TYR A 123 -2.73 6.74 15.57
C TYR A 123 -3.60 5.76 14.76
N MET A 124 -4.09 4.72 15.44
CA MET A 124 -5.07 3.79 14.89
C MET A 124 -6.32 3.81 15.77
N ASN A 125 -7.42 4.36 15.26
CA ASN A 125 -8.68 4.35 15.99
C ASN A 125 -9.37 2.97 15.89
N LYS A 126 -10.46 2.79 16.63
CA LYS A 126 -11.21 1.52 16.65
C LYS A 126 -11.66 1.08 15.25
N GLU A 127 -12.04 2.02 14.39
CA GLU A 127 -12.52 1.73 13.04
C GLU A 127 -11.41 1.18 12.13
N ILE A 128 -10.21 1.76 12.18
CA ILE A 128 -9.04 1.25 11.46
C ILE A 128 -8.69 -0.16 11.94
N ILE A 129 -8.64 -0.34 13.27
CA ILE A 129 -8.31 -1.63 13.89
C ILE A 129 -9.35 -2.70 13.50
N GLU A 130 -10.64 -2.35 13.52
CA GLU A 130 -11.73 -3.26 13.14
C GLU A 130 -11.64 -3.64 11.66
N PHE A 131 -11.41 -2.68 10.76
CA PHE A 131 -11.22 -2.98 9.35
C PHE A 131 -10.05 -3.96 9.14
N CYS A 132 -8.90 -3.69 9.77
CA CYS A 132 -7.72 -4.54 9.65
C CYS A 132 -7.99 -5.95 10.19
N TYR A 133 -8.64 -6.07 11.34
CA TYR A 133 -9.01 -7.36 11.93
C TYR A 133 -9.97 -8.16 11.03
N LEU A 134 -11.02 -7.53 10.51
CA LEU A 134 -12.06 -8.20 9.72
C LEU A 134 -11.60 -8.65 8.32
N THR A 135 -10.53 -8.04 7.81
CA THR A 135 -9.98 -8.32 6.48
C THR A 135 -8.60 -8.97 6.53
N ASP A 136 -8.05 -9.18 7.74
CA ASP A 136 -6.69 -9.63 7.94
C ASP A 136 -5.68 -8.77 7.13
N THR A 137 -5.87 -7.45 7.22
CA THR A 137 -5.04 -6.43 6.55
C THR A 137 -3.94 -5.99 7.50
N ILE A 138 -2.71 -5.91 6.98
CA ILE A 138 -1.58 -5.32 7.70
C ILE A 138 -1.45 -3.83 7.36
N ILE A 139 -0.88 -3.04 8.27
CA ILE A 139 -0.49 -1.67 7.98
C ILE A 139 1.04 -1.65 7.89
N ASN A 140 1.57 -1.19 6.76
CA ASN A 140 3.01 -1.07 6.55
C ASN A 140 3.41 0.41 6.42
N PHE A 141 4.56 0.76 6.97
CA PHE A 141 5.09 2.12 6.97
C PHE A 141 6.42 2.15 6.22
N ASP A 142 6.47 2.92 5.14
CA ASP A 142 7.70 3.26 4.43
C ASP A 142 8.03 4.73 4.75
N THR A 143 8.99 4.93 5.65
CA THR A 143 9.39 6.26 6.10
C THR A 143 10.76 6.63 5.53
N TYR A 144 10.80 7.76 4.83
CA TYR A 144 12.01 8.39 4.31
C TYR A 144 12.20 9.70 5.07
N ILE A 145 13.35 9.85 5.73
CA ILE A 145 13.67 11.02 6.54
C ILE A 145 14.85 11.72 5.91
N ASP A 146 14.69 13.02 5.66
CA ASP A 146 15.77 13.89 5.22
C ASP A 146 16.11 14.88 6.34
N HIS A 147 17.35 14.77 6.82
CA HIS A 147 17.87 15.62 7.87
C HIS A 147 18.52 16.85 7.23
N LEU A 148 18.00 18.04 7.56
CA LEU A 148 18.50 19.32 7.04
C LEU A 148 19.99 19.58 7.34
N ASP A 149 20.59 18.83 8.27
CA ASP A 149 21.99 18.95 8.68
C ASP A 149 22.99 18.35 7.65
N ASP A 150 22.53 17.52 6.71
CA ASP A 150 23.41 16.88 5.71
C ASP A 150 23.89 17.86 4.61
N GLU A 151 23.21 19.00 4.42
CA GLU A 151 23.62 20.02 3.44
C GLU A 151 24.78 20.91 3.93
N LEU A 152 25.02 21.00 5.25
CA LEU A 152 26.09 21.83 5.80
C LEU A 152 27.45 21.12 5.86
N ALA A 153 27.48 19.78 5.76
CA ALA A 153 28.69 18.98 5.89
C ALA A 153 29.55 18.88 4.60
N ILE A 154 29.11 19.46 3.48
CA ILE A 154 29.85 19.46 2.19
C ILE A 154 30.52 20.83 1.92
N SER A 155 30.62 21.70 2.93
CA SER A 155 31.18 23.05 2.78
C SER A 155 32.39 23.40 3.65
N GLU A 156 33.11 22.40 4.20
CA GLU A 156 34.40 22.59 4.88
C GLU A 156 35.59 21.94 4.14
#